data_AF-A0AAD9QE04-F1
#
_entry.id   AF-A0AAD9QE04-F1
#
_cell.length_a   1.000
_cell.length_b   1.000
_cell.length_c   1.000
_cell.angle_alpha   90.00
_cell.angle_beta   90.00
_cell.angle_gamma   90.00
#
_symmetry.space_group_name_H-M   'P 1'
#
loop_
_entity.id
_entity.type
_entity.pdbx_description
1 polymer ?
#
loop_
_entity_poly.entity_id
_entity_poly.type
_entity_poly.pdbx_seq_one_letter_code
_entity_poly.pdbx_strand_id
1 'polypeptide(L)'
;MSWKRSQQKSEKEEVKVQTSKGNDTGSTRCSDRRRKQPAKLQESADSPNHLAHVGTVVDVLWTEEELDGTNWKPGWYRGEVQRYNEDDDLLYILYFKDRAVFSLNATGAFSDGIIRAVS
;
A
#
# COMPACT_ATOMS: atom_id res chain seq x y z
N MET A 1 -36.11 6.82 29.46
CA MET A 1 -35.51 5.56 29.94
C MET A 1 -36.47 4.41 29.69
N SER A 2 -35.93 3.25 29.27
CA SER A 2 -36.60 1.94 29.15
C SER A 2 -37.56 1.73 27.97
N TRP A 3 -37.02 1.18 26.87
CA TRP A 3 -37.76 0.31 25.95
C TRP A 3 -37.21 -1.11 26.10
N LYS A 4 -38.09 -2.07 26.41
CA LYS A 4 -37.84 -3.53 26.43
C LYS A 4 -38.49 -4.14 25.18
N ARG A 5 -37.81 -5.07 24.48
CA ARG A 5 -38.43 -6.31 23.94
C ARG A 5 -37.40 -7.36 23.46
N SER A 6 -37.60 -8.58 23.98
CA SER A 6 -37.43 -9.97 23.46
C SER A 6 -36.25 -10.35 22.55
N GLN A 7 -35.38 -11.27 22.97
CA GLN A 7 -35.47 -12.75 22.97
C GLN A 7 -35.32 -13.38 21.57
N GLN A 8 -34.24 -14.16 21.40
CA GLN A 8 -34.38 -15.55 20.94
C GLN A 8 -33.17 -16.39 21.39
N LYS A 9 -33.50 -17.42 22.18
CA LYS A 9 -32.68 -18.54 22.63
C LYS A 9 -33.21 -19.79 21.92
N SER A 10 -32.33 -20.56 21.29
CA SER A 10 -32.50 -21.99 20.96
C SER A 10 -31.11 -22.48 20.52
N GLU A 11 -30.27 -23.06 21.37
CA GLU A 11 -30.35 -24.37 22.00
C GLU A 11 -30.23 -25.54 20.99
N LYS A 12 -29.03 -26.16 20.98
CA LYS A 12 -28.70 -27.62 20.90
C LYS A 12 -29.17 -28.37 19.65
N GLU A 13 -28.53 -29.42 19.13
CA GLU A 13 -27.33 -30.22 19.36
C GLU A 13 -27.49 -31.34 18.30
N GLU A 14 -26.45 -31.74 17.57
CA GLU A 14 -26.27 -33.17 17.28
C GLU A 14 -24.82 -33.47 16.90
N VAL A 15 -24.19 -34.20 17.82
CA VAL A 15 -22.91 -34.87 17.69
C VAL A 15 -23.11 -36.13 16.85
N LYS A 16 -22.27 -36.33 15.83
CA LYS A 16 -22.03 -37.69 15.30
C LYS A 16 -20.54 -37.94 15.13
N VAL A 17 -19.99 -38.58 16.15
CA VAL A 17 -18.68 -39.25 16.12
C VAL A 17 -18.84 -40.57 15.37
N GLN A 18 -18.00 -40.83 14.38
CA GLN A 18 -17.66 -42.20 13.97
C GLN A 18 -16.15 -42.33 13.80
N THR A 19 -15.56 -43.13 14.67
CA THR A 19 -14.20 -43.65 14.62
C THR A 19 -14.15 -44.96 13.84
N SER A 20 -13.04 -45.21 13.13
CA SER A 20 -12.43 -46.54 12.97
C SER A 20 -10.99 -46.38 12.45
N LYS A 21 -10.20 -47.45 12.50
CA LYS A 21 -8.84 -47.54 13.06
C LYS A 21 -7.82 -48.06 12.03
N GLY A 22 -6.56 -47.59 12.12
CA GLY A 22 -5.34 -48.21 11.55
C GLY A 22 -5.01 -47.81 10.10
N ASN A 23 -3.76 -47.74 9.61
CA ASN A 23 -2.41 -48.02 10.12
C ASN A 23 -1.37 -47.43 9.14
N ASP A 24 -0.13 -47.21 9.62
CA ASP A 24 1.02 -46.68 8.88
C ASP A 24 1.40 -47.49 7.64
N THR A 25 1.79 -46.83 6.53
CA THR A 25 3.00 -47.14 5.74
C THR A 25 3.29 -45.96 4.79
N GLY A 26 4.55 -45.52 4.76
CA GLY A 26 5.00 -44.41 3.92
C GLY A 26 4.73 -44.60 2.42
N SER A 27 4.33 -43.52 1.77
CA SER A 27 4.48 -43.34 0.34
C SER A 27 4.92 -41.90 0.13
N THR A 28 6.20 -41.74 -0.19
CA THR A 28 6.75 -40.52 -0.79
C THR A 28 5.85 -40.10 -1.94
N ARG A 29 5.06 -39.05 -1.73
CA ARG A 29 4.37 -38.35 -2.81
C ARG A 29 4.93 -36.93 -2.82
N CYS A 30 5.90 -36.75 -3.70
CA CYS A 30 6.40 -35.45 -4.10
C CYS A 30 5.19 -34.57 -4.40
N SER A 31 4.92 -33.57 -3.56
CA SER A 31 3.82 -32.66 -3.81
C SER A 31 4.22 -31.84 -5.03
N ASP A 32 3.65 -32.17 -6.19
CA ASP A 32 3.65 -31.32 -7.37
C ASP A 32 3.00 -30.00 -6.97
N ARG A 33 3.81 -29.05 -6.50
CA ARG A 33 3.45 -27.64 -6.38
C ARG A 33 3.26 -27.13 -7.80
N ARG A 34 2.11 -27.46 -8.41
CA ARG A 34 1.65 -26.77 -9.60
C ARG A 34 1.43 -25.32 -9.18
N ARG A 35 2.43 -24.48 -9.45
CA ARG A 35 2.25 -23.03 -9.48
C ARG A 35 1.17 -22.77 -10.53
N LYS A 36 -0.07 -22.59 -10.08
CA LYS A 36 -1.05 -21.87 -10.90
C LYS A 36 -0.47 -20.47 -11.00
N GLN A 37 -0.04 -20.06 -12.18
CA GLN A 37 0.19 -18.64 -12.41
C GLN A 37 -1.13 -17.93 -12.06
N PRO A 38 -1.12 -16.90 -11.20
CA PRO A 38 -2.34 -16.17 -10.94
C PRO A 38 -2.84 -15.64 -12.28
N ALA A 39 -4.16 -15.75 -12.48
CA ALA A 39 -4.83 -15.15 -13.62
C ALA A 39 -4.32 -13.72 -13.77
N LYS A 40 -4.04 -13.29 -15.01
CA LYS A 40 -3.64 -11.93 -15.35
C LYS A 40 -4.51 -10.95 -14.55
N LEU A 41 -3.96 -10.42 -13.46
CA LEU A 41 -4.54 -9.30 -12.74
C LEU A 41 -4.28 -8.12 -13.67
N GLN A 42 -5.23 -7.91 -14.58
CA GLN A 42 -5.39 -6.61 -15.19
C GLN A 42 -5.95 -5.73 -14.07
N GLU A 43 -5.05 -5.18 -13.24
CA GLU A 43 -5.37 -4.14 -12.28
C GLU A 43 -5.51 -2.85 -13.09
N SER A 44 -6.69 -2.67 -13.66
CA SER A 44 -7.08 -1.46 -14.37
C SER A 44 -8.39 -0.97 -13.80
N ALA A 45 -8.30 -0.32 -12.65
CA ALA A 45 -9.25 0.68 -12.13
C ALA A 45 -8.67 1.19 -10.81
N ASP A 46 -8.33 2.48 -10.75
CA ASP A 46 -8.04 3.25 -9.53
C ASP A 46 -6.79 2.89 -8.71
N SER A 47 -5.69 2.49 -9.35
CA SER A 47 -4.40 2.44 -8.64
C SER A 47 -3.94 3.87 -8.34
N PRO A 48 -3.70 4.25 -7.07
CA PRO A 48 -3.02 5.50 -6.73
C PRO A 48 -1.76 5.63 -7.58
N ASN A 49 -1.46 6.83 -8.06
CA ASN A 49 -0.29 7.09 -8.90
C ASN A 49 0.91 6.34 -8.29
N HIS A 50 1.56 5.45 -9.04
CA HIS A 50 2.67 4.61 -8.53
C HIS A 50 3.77 5.43 -7.86
N LEU A 51 3.89 6.70 -8.25
CA LEU A 51 4.75 7.72 -7.66
C LEU A 51 4.38 8.10 -6.22
N ALA A 52 3.18 7.78 -5.74
CA ALA A 52 2.71 8.03 -4.37
C ALA A 52 2.95 6.84 -3.42
N HIS A 53 3.39 5.69 -3.93
CA HIS A 53 3.61 4.51 -3.09
C HIS A 53 4.80 4.75 -2.15
N VAL A 54 4.63 4.44 -0.87
CA VAL A 54 5.71 4.49 0.13
C VAL A 54 6.90 3.63 -0.30
N GLY A 55 8.11 4.16 -0.19
CA GLY A 55 9.34 3.53 -0.66
C GLY A 55 9.65 3.79 -2.13
N THR A 56 8.74 4.40 -2.90
CA THR A 56 9.04 4.80 -4.28
C THR A 56 10.06 5.93 -4.27
N VAL A 57 11.14 5.76 -5.04
CA VAL A 57 12.14 6.80 -5.28
C VAL A 57 11.71 7.65 -6.45
N VAL A 58 11.73 8.96 -6.26
CA VAL A 58 11.24 9.96 -7.21
C VAL A 58 12.23 11.11 -7.37
N ASP A 59 12.22 11.76 -8.53
CA ASP A 59 12.86 13.06 -8.71
C ASP A 59 11.77 14.15 -8.63
N VAL A 60 12.02 15.21 -7.85
CA VAL A 60 11.11 16.33 -7.61
C VAL A 60 11.77 17.63 -8.05
N LEU A 61 11.07 18.42 -8.85
CA LEU A 61 11.51 19.73 -9.31
C LEU A 61 11.24 20.76 -8.21
N TRP A 62 12.26 21.52 -7.87
CA TRP A 62 12.16 22.71 -7.03
C TRP A 62 12.46 23.96 -7.84
N THR A 63 11.57 24.94 -7.77
CA THR A 63 11.71 26.22 -8.46
C THR A 63 12.39 27.27 -7.57
N GLU A 64 12.79 28.40 -8.16
CA GLU A 64 13.37 29.51 -7.40
C GLU A 64 12.39 30.12 -6.39
N GLU A 65 11.13 30.24 -6.79
CA GLU A 65 10.06 30.79 -5.96
C GLU A 65 9.81 29.94 -4.70
N GLU A 66 9.82 28.61 -4.85
CA GLU A 66 9.62 27.67 -3.74
C GLU A 66 10.82 27.58 -2.80
N LEU A 67 12.00 27.96 -3.29
CA LEU A 67 13.26 27.89 -2.55
C LEU A 67 13.69 29.24 -1.97
N ASP A 68 12.89 30.29 -2.11
CA ASP A 68 13.22 31.61 -1.57
C ASP A 68 13.47 31.54 -0.05
N GLY A 69 14.56 32.15 0.40
CA GLY A 69 15.02 32.07 1.78
C GLY A 69 15.63 30.72 2.21
N THR A 70 15.80 29.75 1.30
CA THR A 70 16.48 28.47 1.58
C THR A 70 17.90 28.43 1.00
N ASN A 71 18.74 27.49 1.48
CA ASN A 71 20.07 27.23 0.90
C ASN A 71 20.04 26.27 -0.30
N TRP A 72 18.86 25.97 -0.85
CA TRP A 72 18.72 25.04 -1.96
C TRP A 72 18.78 25.79 -3.29
N LYS A 73 19.33 25.14 -4.31
CA LYS A 73 19.35 25.66 -5.67
C LYS A 73 18.13 25.12 -6.44
N PRO A 74 17.52 25.88 -7.35
CA PRO A 74 16.48 25.34 -8.21
C PRO A 74 16.98 24.13 -9.01
N GLY A 75 16.11 23.16 -9.23
CA GLY A 75 16.42 21.95 -9.99
C GLY A 75 15.76 20.68 -9.46
N TRP A 76 16.17 19.55 -10.04
CA TRP A 76 15.65 18.23 -9.69
C TRP A 76 16.38 17.65 -8.49
N TYR A 77 15.63 17.23 -7.49
CA TYR A 77 16.14 16.59 -6.29
C TYR A 77 15.52 15.21 -6.11
N ARG A 78 16.37 14.25 -5.76
CA ARG A 78 15.93 12.88 -5.52
C ARG A 78 15.49 12.68 -4.07
N GLY A 79 14.38 11.99 -3.90
CA GLY A 79 13.87 11.59 -2.60
C GLY A 79 13.07 10.29 -2.66
N GLU A 80 12.62 9.85 -1.50
CA GLU A 80 11.81 8.65 -1.33
C GLU A 80 10.49 9.02 -0.64
N VAL A 81 9.38 8.55 -1.20
CA VAL A 81 8.07 8.76 -0.60
C VAL A 81 7.99 8.01 0.72
N GLN A 82 7.71 8.74 1.79
CA GLN A 82 7.56 8.17 3.13
C GLN A 82 6.10 7.97 3.51
N ARG A 83 5.20 8.84 3.00
CA ARG A 83 3.77 8.79 3.29
C ARG A 83 2.99 9.54 2.21
N TYR A 84 1.78 9.08 1.94
CA TYR A 84 0.75 9.81 1.22
C TYR A 84 -0.47 9.99 2.13
N ASN A 85 -1.00 11.20 2.23
CA ASN A 85 -2.29 11.47 2.85
C ASN A 85 -3.30 11.82 1.74
N GLU A 86 -4.24 10.90 1.50
CA GLU A 86 -5.28 11.05 0.47
C GLU A 86 -6.27 12.16 0.82
N ASP A 87 -6.62 12.32 2.10
CA ASP A 87 -7.62 13.30 2.54
C ASP A 87 -7.14 14.75 2.33
N ASP A 88 -5.84 14.99 2.52
CA ASP A 88 -5.21 16.31 2.39
C ASP A 88 -4.50 16.51 1.04
N ASP A 89 -4.47 15.48 0.19
CA ASP A 89 -3.70 15.43 -1.05
C ASP A 89 -2.21 15.80 -0.86
N LEU A 90 -1.58 15.27 0.19
CA LEU A 90 -0.19 15.58 0.56
C LEU A 90 0.74 14.36 0.48
N LEU A 91 1.83 14.52 -0.27
CA LEU A 91 2.95 13.59 -0.29
C LEU A 91 4.06 14.05 0.63
N TYR A 92 4.57 13.15 1.47
CA TYR A 92 5.74 13.38 2.31
C TYR A 92 6.93 12.65 1.71
N ILE A 93 7.98 13.40 1.34
CA ILE A 93 9.16 12.88 0.66
C ILE A 93 10.40 13.15 1.51
N LEU A 94 11.17 12.11 1.77
CA LEU A 94 12.50 12.19 2.37
C LEU A 94 13.53 12.48 1.28
N TYR A 95 14.13 13.66 1.31
CA TYR A 95 15.13 14.07 0.32
C TYR A 95 16.52 13.54 0.69
N PHE A 96 17.24 13.01 -0.31
CA PHE A 96 18.56 12.41 -0.07
C PHE A 96 19.67 13.44 0.15
N LYS A 97 19.45 14.69 -0.28
CA LYS A 97 20.40 15.80 -0.16
C LYS A 97 20.81 16.05 1.29
N ASP A 98 19.82 16.15 2.18
CA ASP A 98 20.01 16.54 3.58
C ASP A 98 19.22 15.66 4.56
N ARG A 99 18.56 14.60 4.07
CA ARG A 99 17.72 13.69 4.87
C ARG A 99 16.56 14.40 5.59
N ALA A 100 16.08 15.51 5.03
CA ALA A 100 14.88 16.19 5.50
C ALA A 100 13.62 15.67 4.79
N VAL A 101 12.50 15.69 5.51
CA VAL A 101 11.18 15.36 4.96
C VAL A 101 10.44 16.64 4.65
N PHE A 102 9.98 16.78 3.40
CA PHE A 102 9.09 17.87 2.99
C PHE A 102 7.78 17.32 2.46
N SER A 103 6.71 18.10 2.60
CA SER A 103 5.40 17.79 2.04
C SER A 103 5.08 18.63 0.81
N LEU A 104 4.37 18.07 -0.17
CA LEU A 104 3.86 18.79 -1.33
C LEU A 104 2.46 18.30 -1.73
N ASN A 105 1.73 19.12 -2.47
CA ASN A 105 0.44 18.75 -3.03
C ASN A 105 0.61 17.68 -4.12
N ALA A 106 -0.02 16.53 -3.96
CA ALA A 106 0.21 15.38 -4.82
C ALA A 106 -0.43 15.55 -6.19
N THR A 107 -1.72 15.91 -6.24
CA THR A 107 -2.45 16.05 -7.51
C THR A 107 -1.80 17.09 -8.43
N GLY A 108 -1.48 18.27 -7.90
CA GLY A 108 -0.78 19.33 -8.62
C GLY A 108 0.61 18.90 -9.07
N ALA A 109 1.39 18.24 -8.19
CA ALA A 109 2.72 17.78 -8.59
C ALA A 109 2.69 16.73 -9.70
N PHE A 110 1.66 15.88 -9.72
CA PHE A 110 1.46 14.91 -10.81
C PHE A 110 1.01 15.58 -12.10
N SER A 111 0.05 16.51 -12.05
CA SER A 111 -0.44 17.20 -13.24
C SER A 111 0.62 18.08 -13.89
N ASP A 112 1.43 18.73 -13.06
CA ASP A 112 2.40 19.74 -13.49
C ASP A 112 3.76 19.13 -13.83
N GLY A 113 3.90 17.81 -13.62
CA GLY A 113 5.14 17.08 -13.87
C GLY A 113 6.26 17.51 -12.93
N ILE A 114 5.94 18.03 -11.74
CA ILE A 114 6.91 18.41 -10.71
C ILE A 114 7.56 17.16 -10.11
N ILE A 115 6.82 16.04 -10.07
CA ILE A 115 7.33 14.74 -9.61
C ILE A 115 7.38 13.75 -10.77
N ARG A 116 8.46 12.97 -10.84
CA ARG A 116 8.63 11.93 -11.87
C ARG A 116 9.33 10.69 -11.33
N ALA A 117 9.12 9.58 -12.04
CA ALA A 117 9.90 8.37 -11.82
C ALA A 117 11.39 8.65 -12.07
N VAL A 118 12.24 8.00 -11.28
CA VAL A 118 13.67 7.97 -11.51
C VAL A 118 13.97 7.24 -12.82
N SER A 119 14.70 7.89 -13.71
CA SER A 119 15.30 7.28 -14.92
C SER A 119 16.59 6.53 -14.61
#